data_AF-A0A1S3HBK5-F1
#
_entry.id   AF-A0A1S3HBK5-F1
#
_cell.length_a   1.000
_cell.length_b   1.000
_cell.length_c   1.000
_cell.angle_alpha   90.00
_cell.angle_beta   90.00
_cell.angle_gamma   90.00
#
_symmetry.space_group_name_H-M   'P 1'
#
loop_
_entity.id
_entity.type
_entity.pdbx_description
1 polymer ?
#
loop_
_entity_poly.entity_id
_entity_poly.type
_entity_poly.pdbx_seq_one_letter_code
_entity_poly.pdbx_strand_id
1 'polypeptide(L)'
;MRYLLTDIMDRQLIPLAVAILLVSFGPGTMVDGVLTPKEIDYKLAPYAGNTSHVPVPGQYSPYIRNSTCWGRGDVRYRTFDGLKFLYNTPTDRLGIMVMPWVDLPWWVVTTQEFFNGGPKTRIDEVYVKCSGQYFRAVLGPTVALWYWFMGWWFPIPLPPVILAGGAVTVDFFAPRGYVIHCHAVPMTVYVALHSVWITMTPLHSAADLGVRGICGDYNGFPQNDFSDLGPLVLPPWKPLLIPPL
;
A
#
# COMPACT_ATOMS: atom_id res chain seq x y z
N MET A 1 -6.73 51.57 -34.28
CA MET A 1 -7.58 50.54 -33.65
C MET A 1 -6.75 49.28 -33.51
N ARG A 2 -6.48 48.90 -32.25
CA ARG A 2 -6.01 47.59 -31.74
C ARG A 2 -4.56 47.11 -31.99
N TYR A 3 -3.79 47.25 -30.90
CA TYR A 3 -2.89 46.30 -30.22
C TYR A 3 -1.61 45.78 -30.90
N LEU A 4 -0.50 46.38 -30.45
CA LEU A 4 0.77 45.71 -30.14
C LEU A 4 0.61 44.71 -28.98
N LEU A 5 1.59 43.79 -28.88
CA LEU A 5 1.94 42.90 -27.76
C LEU A 5 1.16 41.58 -27.64
N THR A 6 1.64 40.54 -28.32
CA THR A 6 1.62 39.14 -27.83
C THR A 6 2.60 38.31 -28.66
N ASP A 7 3.91 38.43 -28.45
CA ASP A 7 4.84 37.43 -29.01
C ASP A 7 6.20 37.30 -28.29
N ILE A 8 6.24 37.55 -26.97
CA ILE A 8 7.48 37.37 -26.16
C ILE A 8 7.12 36.88 -24.74
N MET A 9 6.30 35.84 -24.61
CA MET A 9 5.98 35.28 -23.28
C MET A 9 6.02 33.75 -23.18
N ASP A 10 6.55 33.03 -24.18
CA ASP A 10 6.44 31.56 -24.21
C ASP A 10 7.76 30.77 -24.14
N ARG A 11 8.89 31.43 -23.83
CA ARG A 11 10.21 30.75 -23.74
C ARG A 11 10.96 30.91 -22.42
N GLN A 12 10.38 31.58 -21.43
CA GLN A 12 11.03 31.85 -20.14
C GLN A 12 10.31 31.24 -18.91
N LEU A 13 9.14 30.60 -19.08
CA LEU A 13 8.39 29.99 -17.98
C LEU A 13 8.73 28.50 -17.73
N ILE A 14 9.28 27.80 -18.71
CA ILE A 14 9.72 26.40 -18.58
C ILE A 14 10.96 26.25 -17.66
N PRO A 15 11.98 27.12 -17.67
CA PRO A 15 13.15 26.92 -16.80
C PRO A 15 12.88 27.25 -15.33
N LEU A 16 11.86 28.05 -15.00
CA LEU A 16 11.59 28.46 -13.61
C LEU A 16 10.85 27.37 -12.83
N ALA A 17 9.92 26.64 -13.46
CA ALA A 17 9.23 25.52 -12.81
C ALA A 17 10.19 24.34 -12.53
N VAL A 18 11.18 24.12 -13.40
CA VAL A 18 12.24 23.13 -13.21
C VAL A 18 13.27 23.59 -12.18
N ALA A 19 13.60 24.89 -12.13
CA ALA A 19 14.53 25.44 -11.13
C ALA A 19 13.94 25.46 -9.71
N ILE A 20 12.63 25.71 -9.54
CA ILE A 20 11.97 25.64 -8.22
C ILE A 20 11.92 24.19 -7.70
N LEU A 21 11.92 23.20 -8.61
CA LEU A 21 12.06 21.77 -8.31
C LEU A 21 13.50 21.33 -8.00
N LEU A 22 14.50 22.20 -8.08
CA LEU A 22 15.90 21.84 -7.79
C LEU A 22 16.48 22.51 -6.54
N VAL A 23 15.85 23.57 -6.03
CA VAL A 23 16.40 24.39 -4.92
C VAL A 23 15.97 23.89 -3.52
N SER A 24 15.04 22.93 -3.41
CA SER A 24 14.55 22.41 -2.12
C SER A 24 15.01 20.99 -1.76
N PHE A 25 15.71 20.30 -2.65
CA PHE A 25 16.10 18.90 -2.43
C PHE A 25 17.54 18.84 -1.91
N GLY A 26 17.68 18.78 -0.59
CA GLY A 26 18.91 18.26 0.02
C GLY A 26 19.19 16.85 -0.51
N PRO A 27 20.47 16.40 -0.50
CA PRO A 27 20.87 15.12 -1.07
C PRO A 27 20.01 14.01 -0.45
N GLY A 28 19.26 13.32 -1.32
CA GLY A 28 18.46 12.16 -0.94
C GLY A 28 19.35 11.16 -0.24
N THR A 29 19.18 11.01 1.07
CA THR A 29 19.92 10.03 1.84
C THR A 29 19.29 8.67 1.54
N MET A 30 20.08 7.77 0.94
CA MET A 30 19.81 6.34 1.09
C MET A 30 19.96 6.05 2.59
N VAL A 31 18.83 5.88 3.26
CA VAL A 31 18.82 5.42 4.65
C VAL A 31 19.02 3.91 4.56
N ASP A 32 20.13 3.44 5.12
CA ASP A 32 20.44 2.02 5.22
C ASP A 32 19.24 1.29 5.87
N GLY A 33 18.78 0.19 5.25
CA GLY A 33 17.60 -0.56 5.72
C GLY A 33 16.23 -0.16 5.15
N VAL A 34 16.12 0.85 4.28
CA VAL A 34 14.85 1.16 3.59
C VAL A 34 14.69 0.31 2.33
N LEU A 35 13.57 -0.40 2.20
CA LEU A 35 13.31 -1.24 1.04
C LEU A 35 13.02 -0.42 -0.21
N THR A 36 13.66 -0.80 -1.31
CA THR A 36 13.33 -0.31 -2.65
C THR A 36 12.13 -1.05 -3.22
N PRO A 37 11.37 -0.42 -4.14
CA PRO A 37 10.32 -1.09 -4.89
C PRO A 37 10.71 -2.44 -5.50
N LYS A 38 11.92 -2.52 -6.05
CA LYS A 38 12.42 -3.73 -6.72
C LYS A 38 12.66 -4.86 -5.72
N GLU A 39 13.17 -4.55 -4.53
CA GLU A 39 13.37 -5.55 -3.46
C GLU A 39 12.03 -6.08 -2.96
N ILE A 40 11.02 -5.21 -2.82
CA ILE A 40 9.67 -5.64 -2.41
C ILE A 40 9.06 -6.53 -3.50
N ASP A 41 9.06 -6.08 -4.75
CA ASP A 41 8.55 -6.87 -5.88
C ASP A 41 9.25 -8.24 -5.97
N TYR A 42 10.58 -8.29 -5.80
CA TYR A 42 11.35 -9.54 -5.76
C TYR A 42 10.95 -10.45 -4.59
N LYS A 43 10.76 -9.90 -3.39
CA LYS A 43 10.32 -10.66 -2.21
C LYS A 43 8.89 -11.18 -2.36
N LEU A 44 8.02 -10.46 -3.05
CA LEU A 44 6.63 -10.86 -3.29
C LEU A 44 6.49 -11.88 -4.45
N ALA A 45 7.40 -11.86 -5.43
CA ALA A 45 7.30 -12.66 -6.65
C ALA A 45 7.06 -14.17 -6.41
N PRO A 46 7.70 -14.85 -5.44
CA PRO A 46 7.43 -16.27 -5.16
C PRO A 46 6.01 -16.56 -4.66
N TYR A 47 5.29 -15.53 -4.20
CA TYR A 47 3.93 -15.63 -3.69
C TYR A 47 2.86 -15.26 -4.74
N ALA A 48 3.28 -14.74 -5.89
CA ALA A 48 2.43 -14.56 -7.06
C ALA A 48 2.37 -15.87 -7.88
N GLY A 49 1.17 -16.32 -8.26
CA GLY A 49 1.03 -17.45 -9.19
C GLY A 49 1.03 -18.87 -8.62
N ASN A 50 0.80 -19.08 -7.32
CA ASN A 50 0.54 -20.42 -6.76
C ASN A 50 -0.91 -20.53 -6.25
N THR A 51 -1.79 -21.08 -7.08
CA THR A 51 -3.25 -21.08 -6.88
C THR A 51 -3.78 -22.43 -6.43
N SER A 52 -3.41 -22.89 -5.23
CA SER A 52 -4.20 -23.93 -4.55
C SER A 52 -5.55 -23.40 -4.03
N HIS A 53 -5.75 -22.08 -4.07
CA HIS A 53 -7.01 -21.39 -3.77
C HIS A 53 -7.34 -20.44 -4.93
N VAL A 54 -7.59 -20.99 -6.12
CA VAL A 54 -8.51 -20.30 -7.03
C VAL A 54 -9.86 -20.27 -6.31
N PRO A 55 -10.54 -19.12 -6.23
CA PRO A 55 -11.88 -19.05 -5.68
C PRO A 55 -12.76 -20.16 -6.28
N VAL A 56 -13.31 -21.03 -5.45
CA VAL A 56 -14.17 -22.11 -5.93
C VAL A 56 -15.44 -21.47 -6.50
N PRO A 57 -15.80 -21.71 -7.78
CA PRO A 57 -17.04 -21.20 -8.34
C PRO A 57 -18.23 -21.61 -7.44
N GLY A 58 -18.97 -20.61 -6.93
CA GLY A 58 -20.10 -20.82 -6.01
C GLY A 58 -19.81 -20.58 -4.53
N GLN A 59 -18.57 -20.23 -4.16
CA GLN A 59 -18.19 -19.87 -2.79
C GLN A 59 -18.17 -18.34 -2.56
N TYR A 60 -19.10 -17.61 -3.16
CA TYR A 60 -19.26 -16.18 -2.96
C TYR A 60 -20.57 -15.87 -2.27
N SER A 61 -20.52 -14.99 -1.28
CA SER A 61 -21.74 -14.40 -0.76
C SER A 61 -22.41 -13.56 -1.85
N PRO A 62 -23.73 -13.66 -2.08
CA PRO A 62 -24.44 -12.77 -3.00
C PRO A 62 -24.50 -11.32 -2.51
N TYR A 63 -23.95 -11.02 -1.32
CA TYR A 63 -24.01 -9.72 -0.66
C TYR A 63 -22.64 -9.08 -0.40
N ILE A 64 -21.67 -9.28 -1.29
CA ILE A 64 -20.38 -8.58 -1.21
C ILE A 64 -20.59 -7.09 -1.53
N ARG A 65 -20.16 -6.23 -0.61
CA ARG A 65 -20.22 -4.76 -0.72
C ARG A 65 -18.81 -4.20 -0.57
N ASN A 66 -18.62 -2.93 -0.94
CA ASN A 66 -17.39 -2.21 -0.64
C ASN A 66 -17.01 -2.44 0.83
N SER A 67 -15.78 -2.89 1.05
CA SER A 67 -15.31 -3.22 2.39
C SER A 67 -13.95 -2.63 2.66
N THR A 68 -13.64 -2.50 3.94
CA THR A 68 -12.40 -1.93 4.44
C THR A 68 -11.70 -2.93 5.36
N CYS A 69 -10.56 -3.42 4.87
CA CYS A 69 -9.56 -4.09 5.67
C CYS A 69 -8.74 -3.05 6.44
N TRP A 70 -8.28 -3.38 7.64
CA TRP A 70 -7.38 -2.49 8.37
C TRP A 70 -6.43 -3.23 9.30
N GLY A 71 -5.28 -2.62 9.53
CA GLY A 71 -4.36 -2.92 10.63
C GLY A 71 -4.20 -1.67 11.49
N ARG A 72 -4.38 -1.76 12.81
CA ARG A 72 -4.31 -0.60 13.71
C ARG A 72 -3.43 -0.85 14.93
N GLY A 73 -2.60 0.15 15.22
CA GLY A 73 -1.84 0.29 16.45
C GLY A 73 -1.00 -0.95 16.74
N ASP A 74 -1.33 -1.61 17.84
CA ASP A 74 -0.77 -2.85 18.31
C ASP A 74 -1.32 -4.07 17.56
N VAL A 75 -1.22 -4.04 16.23
CA VAL A 75 -1.44 -5.19 15.33
C VAL A 75 -2.81 -5.88 15.50
N ARG A 76 -3.85 -5.08 15.71
CA ARG A 76 -5.24 -5.50 15.52
C ARG A 76 -5.57 -5.43 14.05
N TYR A 77 -6.05 -6.54 13.49
CA TYR A 77 -6.44 -6.63 12.10
C TYR A 77 -7.94 -6.88 11.95
N ARG A 78 -8.47 -6.40 10.83
CA ARG A 78 -9.78 -6.81 10.31
C ARG A 78 -9.67 -7.06 8.81
N THR A 79 -10.16 -8.21 8.36
CA THR A 79 -10.21 -8.58 6.94
C THR A 79 -11.35 -7.87 6.20
N PHE A 80 -11.41 -8.02 4.88
CA PHE A 80 -12.52 -7.51 4.07
C PHE A 80 -13.85 -8.16 4.45
N ASP A 81 -13.88 -9.43 4.81
CA ASP A 81 -15.14 -10.10 5.19
C ASP A 81 -15.50 -9.90 6.66
N GLY A 82 -14.62 -9.23 7.41
CA GLY A 82 -14.88 -8.70 8.74
C GLY A 82 -14.34 -9.55 9.89
N LEU A 83 -13.55 -10.57 9.61
CA LEU A 83 -12.82 -11.34 10.61
C LEU A 83 -11.84 -10.42 11.33
N LYS A 84 -11.90 -10.40 12.66
CA LYS A 84 -11.01 -9.60 13.51
C LYS A 84 -10.08 -10.51 14.27
N PHE A 85 -8.80 -10.17 14.30
CA PHE A 85 -7.79 -10.94 15.02
C PHE A 85 -6.64 -10.06 15.50
N LEU A 86 -5.86 -10.61 16.43
CA LEU A 86 -4.64 -10.02 16.96
C LEU A 86 -3.45 -10.81 16.43
N TYR A 87 -2.44 -10.14 15.92
CA TYR A 87 -1.24 -10.84 15.51
C TYR A 87 0.02 -9.99 15.58
N ASN A 88 0.95 -10.32 16.48
CA ASN A 88 2.27 -9.70 16.54
C ASN A 88 3.11 -10.11 15.33
N THR A 89 2.94 -9.39 14.22
CA THR A 89 3.84 -9.49 13.08
C THR A 89 5.25 -9.17 13.58
N PRO A 90 6.21 -10.11 13.48
CA PRO A 90 7.60 -9.91 13.83
C PRO A 90 8.21 -8.72 13.08
N THR A 91 9.12 -8.02 13.74
CA THR A 91 9.81 -6.83 13.17
C THR A 91 10.72 -7.17 12.02
N ASP A 92 11.09 -8.44 11.90
CA ASP A 92 11.91 -8.97 10.84
C ASP A 92 11.04 -9.38 9.63
N ARG A 93 9.70 -9.36 9.71
CA ARG A 93 8.84 -9.85 8.62
C ARG A 93 8.08 -8.73 7.91
N LEU A 94 7.88 -8.90 6.60
CA LEU A 94 6.92 -8.10 5.85
C LEU A 94 5.51 -8.65 6.04
N GLY A 95 4.60 -7.81 6.55
CA GLY A 95 3.18 -8.10 6.61
C GLY A 95 2.51 -7.72 5.30
N ILE A 96 2.15 -8.70 4.48
CA ILE A 96 1.45 -8.44 3.22
C ILE A 96 -0.03 -8.23 3.55
N MET A 97 -0.46 -6.96 3.52
CA MET A 97 -1.85 -6.62 3.80
C MET A 97 -2.75 -7.18 2.71
N VAL A 98 -2.45 -6.83 1.46
CA VAL A 98 -3.19 -7.29 0.30
C VAL A 98 -2.31 -7.31 -0.95
N MET A 99 -2.47 -8.34 -1.78
CA MET A 99 -1.88 -8.46 -3.11
C MET A 99 -2.82 -9.28 -4.01
N PRO A 100 -2.69 -9.19 -5.34
CA PRO A 100 -3.43 -10.04 -6.27
C PRO A 100 -2.95 -11.49 -6.24
N TRP A 101 -3.75 -12.41 -6.77
CA TRP A 101 -3.37 -13.84 -6.94
C TRP A 101 -2.32 -14.06 -8.04
N VAL A 102 -2.45 -13.29 -9.13
CA VAL A 102 -1.66 -13.43 -10.34
C VAL A 102 -0.95 -12.11 -10.61
N ASP A 103 0.31 -12.21 -11.01
CA ASP A 103 1.22 -11.07 -11.19
C ASP A 103 1.32 -10.18 -9.93
N LEU A 104 2.00 -9.04 -10.05
CA LEU A 104 2.10 -8.03 -9.00
C LEU A 104 1.86 -6.61 -9.52
N PRO A 105 0.74 -6.33 -10.22
CA PRO A 105 0.42 -4.98 -10.71
C PRO A 105 0.21 -3.96 -9.59
N TRP A 106 -0.16 -4.42 -8.39
CA TRP A 106 -0.43 -3.61 -7.21
C TRP A 106 -0.24 -4.45 -5.94
N TRP A 107 -0.01 -3.82 -4.79
CA TRP A 107 0.04 -4.47 -3.47
C TRP A 107 0.09 -3.42 -2.35
N VAL A 108 -0.22 -3.85 -1.12
CA VAL A 108 0.03 -3.09 0.11
C VAL A 108 0.76 -3.98 1.11
N VAL A 109 1.90 -3.50 1.59
CA VAL A 109 2.79 -4.23 2.50
C VAL A 109 3.14 -3.36 3.70
N THR A 110 3.40 -3.99 4.83
CA THR A 110 3.76 -3.32 6.08
C THR A 110 5.07 -3.86 6.64
N THR A 111 5.85 -3.00 7.28
CA THR A 111 6.92 -3.37 8.22
C THR A 111 6.46 -3.12 9.65
N GLN A 112 7.16 -3.68 10.62
CA GLN A 112 6.82 -3.53 12.03
C GLN A 112 8.02 -3.14 12.86
N GLU A 113 7.74 -2.44 13.95
CA GLU A 113 8.70 -2.13 15.01
C GLU A 113 8.20 -2.65 16.36
N PHE A 114 9.11 -2.73 17.33
CA PHE A 114 8.73 -3.02 18.70
C PHE A 114 8.00 -1.83 19.34
N PHE A 115 6.85 -2.11 19.94
CA PHE A 115 6.18 -1.14 20.78
C PHE A 115 6.84 -1.09 22.16
N ASN A 116 7.34 0.09 22.55
CA ASN A 116 7.96 0.35 23.87
C ASN A 116 9.05 -0.66 24.29
N GLY A 117 9.88 -1.13 23.33
CA GLY A 117 10.94 -2.09 23.61
C GLY A 117 10.53 -3.58 23.57
N GLY A 118 9.28 -3.88 23.21
CA GLY A 118 8.82 -5.24 22.90
C GLY A 118 8.20 -5.99 24.09
N PRO A 119 7.76 -7.26 23.89
CA PRO A 119 7.78 -8.02 22.64
C PRO A 119 6.59 -7.71 21.70
N LYS A 120 5.70 -6.81 22.11
CA LYS A 120 4.57 -6.34 21.30
C LYS A 120 5.08 -5.56 20.10
N THR A 121 4.45 -5.73 18.94
CA THR A 121 4.79 -4.98 17.72
C THR A 121 3.68 -4.00 17.31
N ARG A 122 4.03 -3.07 16.42
CA ARG A 122 3.11 -2.16 15.75
C ARG A 122 3.62 -1.84 14.35
N ILE A 123 2.72 -1.35 13.49
CA ILE A 123 3.07 -0.99 12.11
C ILE A 123 4.00 0.22 12.13
N ASP A 124 5.17 0.05 11.53
CA ASP A 124 6.19 1.09 11.39
C ASP A 124 6.02 1.82 10.05
N GLU A 125 6.03 1.05 8.95
CA GLU A 125 5.88 1.60 7.61
C GLU A 125 4.83 0.86 6.79
N VAL A 126 4.25 1.58 5.83
CA VAL A 126 3.35 1.04 4.82
C VAL A 126 3.93 1.35 3.45
N TYR A 127 4.09 0.31 2.65
CA TYR A 127 4.46 0.42 1.25
C TYR A 127 3.24 0.12 0.37
N VAL A 128 3.06 0.91 -0.68
CA VAL A 128 1.94 0.76 -1.62
C VAL A 128 2.48 0.78 -3.04
N LYS A 129 2.04 -0.19 -3.85
CA LYS A 129 2.21 -0.17 -5.31
C LYS A 129 0.85 -0.10 -5.97
N CYS A 130 0.67 0.83 -6.91
CA CYS A 130 -0.43 0.76 -7.88
C CYS A 130 -0.13 1.63 -9.12
N SER A 131 -0.60 1.19 -10.29
CA SER A 131 -0.42 1.91 -11.57
C SER A 131 1.04 2.28 -11.87
N GLY A 132 1.99 1.40 -11.50
CA GLY A 132 3.44 1.63 -11.65
C GLY A 132 4.04 2.69 -10.72
N GLN A 133 3.25 3.27 -9.81
CA GLN A 133 3.71 4.17 -8.77
C GLN A 133 3.96 3.40 -7.47
N TYR A 134 4.94 3.84 -6.71
CA TYR A 134 5.29 3.26 -5.42
C TYR A 134 5.34 4.34 -4.35
N PHE A 135 4.78 4.02 -3.19
CA PHE A 135 4.73 4.90 -2.04
C PHE A 135 5.28 4.21 -0.80
N ARG A 136 5.85 5.01 0.10
CA ARG A 136 6.29 4.60 1.43
C ARG A 136 5.74 5.61 2.44
N ALA A 137 5.00 5.13 3.42
CA ALA A 137 4.53 5.92 4.54
C ALA A 137 5.24 5.49 5.82
N VAL A 138 5.90 6.42 6.50
CA VAL A 138 6.49 6.20 7.83
C VAL A 138 5.47 6.64 8.87
N LEU A 139 5.03 5.72 9.74
CA LEU A 139 3.84 5.89 10.58
C LEU A 139 4.19 6.29 12.01
N GLY A 140 4.80 7.46 12.22
CA GLY A 140 5.08 7.99 13.55
C GLY A 140 4.00 8.92 14.11
N PRO A 141 4.32 9.68 15.19
CA PRO A 141 3.50 10.78 15.72
C PRO A 141 3.08 11.80 14.64
N THR A 142 3.90 11.91 13.61
CA THR A 142 3.61 12.54 12.32
C THR A 142 3.81 11.51 11.22
N VAL A 143 2.82 11.35 10.34
CA VAL A 143 2.96 10.51 9.16
C VAL A 143 3.72 11.27 8.08
N ALA A 144 4.76 10.65 7.53
CA ALA A 144 5.48 11.15 6.37
C ALA A 144 5.22 10.22 5.18
N LEU A 145 4.81 10.77 4.04
CA LEU A 145 4.57 10.01 2.82
C LEU A 145 5.63 10.36 1.76
N TRP A 146 6.17 9.32 1.14
CA TRP A 146 7.19 9.38 0.12
C TRP A 146 6.71 8.67 -1.14
N TYR A 147 7.16 9.10 -2.31
CA TYR A 147 6.94 8.42 -3.59
C TYR A 147 8.28 8.08 -4.24
N TRP A 148 8.31 6.99 -5.00
CA TRP A 148 9.52 6.54 -5.68
C TRP A 148 9.65 7.19 -7.05
N PHE A 149 10.79 7.83 -7.30
CA PHE A 149 11.10 8.44 -8.58
C PHE A 149 12.60 8.40 -8.85
N MET A 150 12.99 8.09 -10.09
CA MET A 150 14.40 8.07 -10.54
C MET A 150 15.37 7.29 -9.62
N GLY A 151 14.89 6.24 -8.95
CA GLY A 151 15.72 5.42 -8.06
C GLY A 151 15.80 5.89 -6.61
N TRP A 152 14.98 6.87 -6.19
CA TRP A 152 15.01 7.44 -4.86
C TRP A 152 13.60 7.68 -4.29
N TRP A 153 13.49 7.72 -2.96
CA TRP A 153 12.29 8.13 -2.26
C TRP A 153 12.26 9.66 -2.10
N PHE A 154 11.25 10.31 -2.66
CA PHE A 154 11.02 11.74 -2.54
C PHE A 154 9.81 12.01 -1.65
N PRO A 155 9.83 13.05 -0.80
CA PRO A 155 8.66 13.39 0.00
C PRO A 155 7.53 13.82 -0.93
N ILE A 156 6.30 13.41 -0.61
CA ILE A 156 5.12 13.87 -1.33
C ILE A 156 5.01 15.40 -1.15
N PRO A 157 4.89 16.19 -2.23
CA PRO A 157 4.62 17.62 -2.12
C PRO A 157 3.22 17.82 -1.54
N LEU A 158 2.89 19.05 -1.12
CA LEU A 158 1.60 19.35 -0.51
C LEU A 158 0.42 18.81 -1.37
N PRO A 159 -0.34 17.82 -0.88
CA PRO A 159 -1.53 17.32 -1.56
C PRO A 159 -2.57 18.42 -1.84
N PRO A 160 -3.39 18.29 -2.91
CA PRO A 160 -3.56 17.11 -3.75
C PRO A 160 -2.40 16.89 -4.74
N VAL A 161 -2.00 15.63 -4.94
CA VAL A 161 -1.02 15.24 -5.96
C VAL A 161 -1.67 14.28 -6.96
N ILE A 162 -1.48 14.53 -8.25
CA ILE A 162 -1.97 13.69 -9.34
C ILE A 162 -0.77 13.05 -10.04
N LEU A 163 -0.76 11.72 -10.12
CA LEU A 163 0.33 10.93 -10.69
C LEU A 163 -0.20 9.98 -11.76
N ALA A 164 0.71 9.45 -12.59
CA ALA A 164 0.40 8.48 -13.64
C ALA A 164 -0.80 8.87 -14.54
N GLY A 165 -0.85 10.13 -14.99
CA GLY A 165 -1.92 10.62 -15.86
C GLY A 165 -3.32 10.64 -15.21
N GLY A 166 -3.39 10.66 -13.88
CA GLY A 166 -4.66 10.61 -13.13
C GLY A 166 -5.03 9.23 -12.62
N ALA A 167 -4.25 8.18 -12.93
CA ALA A 167 -4.50 6.84 -12.42
C ALA A 167 -4.21 6.70 -10.91
N VAL A 168 -3.46 7.65 -10.33
CA VAL A 168 -3.24 7.73 -8.88
C VAL A 168 -3.41 9.17 -8.40
N THR A 169 -4.17 9.36 -7.34
CA THR A 169 -4.24 10.64 -6.62
C THR A 169 -3.89 10.46 -5.16
N VAL A 170 -3.25 11.47 -4.57
CA VAL A 170 -2.88 11.50 -3.16
C VAL A 170 -3.47 12.73 -2.51
N ASP A 171 -4.17 12.56 -1.40
CA ASP A 171 -4.83 13.62 -0.64
C ASP A 171 -4.48 13.53 0.85
N PHE A 172 -4.84 14.56 1.61
CA PHE A 172 -4.76 14.54 3.07
C PHE A 172 -5.93 13.76 3.69
N PHE A 173 -5.61 12.99 4.73
CA PHE A 173 -6.59 12.36 5.61
C PHE A 173 -6.49 13.00 7.00
N ALA A 174 -7.53 13.74 7.39
CA ALA A 174 -7.53 14.45 8.66
C ALA A 174 -7.48 13.50 9.87
N PRO A 175 -6.77 13.87 10.96
CA PRO A 175 -6.01 15.10 11.16
C PRO A 175 -4.54 15.06 10.71
N ARG A 176 -3.94 13.88 10.48
CA ARG A 176 -2.47 13.73 10.25
C ARG A 176 -2.11 12.49 9.42
N GLY A 177 -2.91 12.16 8.41
CA GLY A 177 -2.68 11.02 7.53
C GLY A 177 -2.72 11.42 6.06
N TYR A 178 -2.52 10.41 5.22
CA TYR A 178 -2.66 10.53 3.77
C TYR A 178 -3.65 9.48 3.27
N VAL A 179 -4.26 9.78 2.14
CA VAL A 179 -5.03 8.82 1.36
C VAL A 179 -4.42 8.71 -0.03
N ILE A 180 -4.22 7.49 -0.49
CA ILE A 180 -3.73 7.15 -1.83
C ILE A 180 -4.89 6.47 -2.56
N HIS A 181 -5.41 7.12 -3.60
CA HIS A 181 -6.44 6.58 -4.46
C HIS A 181 -5.79 5.94 -5.69
N CYS A 182 -5.93 4.63 -5.81
CA CYS A 182 -5.57 3.90 -7.02
C CYS A 182 -6.84 3.75 -7.87
N HIS A 183 -6.93 4.46 -9.00
CA HIS A 183 -8.15 4.49 -9.80
C HIS A 183 -8.25 3.31 -10.79
N ALA A 184 -7.10 2.87 -11.32
CA ALA A 184 -7.03 1.73 -12.25
C ALA A 184 -7.32 0.38 -11.57
N VAL A 185 -7.09 0.31 -10.26
CA VAL A 185 -7.40 -0.84 -9.40
C VAL A 185 -8.19 -0.26 -8.26
N PRO A 186 -9.53 -0.39 -8.20
CA PRO A 186 -10.41 0.41 -7.34
C PRO A 186 -10.17 0.11 -5.85
N MET A 187 -9.08 0.69 -5.35
CA MET A 187 -8.42 0.49 -4.07
C MET A 187 -8.05 1.87 -3.54
N THR A 188 -8.41 2.14 -2.30
CA THR A 188 -8.02 3.36 -1.59
C THR A 188 -7.29 2.99 -0.32
N VAL A 189 -6.08 3.50 -0.15
CA VAL A 189 -5.22 3.22 1.02
C VAL A 189 -5.12 4.46 1.88
N TYR A 190 -5.53 4.35 3.14
CA TYR A 190 -5.38 5.38 4.15
C TYR A 190 -4.23 5.00 5.07
N VAL A 191 -3.35 5.95 5.35
CA VAL A 191 -2.24 5.79 6.29
C VAL A 191 -2.33 6.86 7.37
N ALA A 192 -2.28 6.44 8.62
CA ALA A 192 -2.27 7.32 9.80
C ALA A 192 -1.36 6.71 10.88
N LEU A 193 -1.26 7.36 12.03
CA LEU A 193 -0.46 6.92 13.19
C LEU A 193 -0.59 5.39 13.44
N HIS A 194 0.50 4.66 13.18
CA HIS A 194 0.61 3.19 13.27
C HIS A 194 -0.61 2.42 12.72
N SER A 195 -1.26 2.93 11.68
CA SER A 195 -2.50 2.39 11.17
C SER A 195 -2.61 2.49 9.65
N VAL A 196 -3.16 1.43 9.05
CA VAL A 196 -3.47 1.36 7.62
C VAL A 196 -4.90 0.87 7.44
N TRP A 197 -5.61 1.48 6.50
CA TRP A 197 -6.93 1.02 6.04
C TRP A 197 -6.91 0.91 4.53
N ILE A 198 -7.49 -0.16 4.03
CA ILE A 198 -7.52 -0.47 2.61
C ILE A 198 -8.98 -0.70 2.27
N THR A 199 -9.55 0.16 1.45
CA THR A 199 -10.92 0.03 0.97
C THR A 199 -10.90 -0.48 -0.46
N MET A 200 -11.67 -1.51 -0.75
CA MET A 200 -11.80 -2.10 -2.07
C MET A 200 -13.28 -2.32 -2.43
N THR A 201 -13.56 -2.39 -3.74
CA THR A 201 -14.89 -2.72 -4.27
C THR A 201 -15.07 -4.23 -4.48
N PRO A 202 -16.32 -4.75 -4.57
CA PRO A 202 -16.62 -6.16 -4.81
C PRO A 202 -15.96 -6.79 -6.05
N LEU A 203 -15.46 -6.01 -7.00
CA LEU A 203 -14.65 -6.50 -8.14
C LEU A 203 -13.46 -7.36 -7.71
N HIS A 204 -12.97 -7.18 -6.48
CA HIS A 204 -11.82 -7.87 -5.90
C HIS A 204 -12.16 -9.21 -5.22
N SER A 205 -13.44 -9.62 -5.23
CA SER A 205 -13.88 -10.85 -4.54
C SER A 205 -13.67 -12.14 -5.32
N ALA A 206 -13.64 -12.08 -6.66
CA ALA A 206 -13.89 -13.26 -7.48
C ALA A 206 -13.33 -13.22 -8.92
N ALA A 207 -12.84 -12.06 -9.37
CA ALA A 207 -12.39 -11.84 -10.75
C ALA A 207 -10.87 -12.05 -10.89
N ASP A 208 -10.30 -11.67 -12.04
CA ASP A 208 -8.84 -11.55 -12.25
C ASP A 208 -8.16 -10.60 -11.24
N LEU A 209 -8.95 -9.84 -10.49
CA LEU A 209 -8.54 -8.93 -9.41
C LEU A 209 -8.67 -9.53 -8.01
N GLY A 210 -8.93 -10.84 -7.91
CA GLY A 210 -9.03 -11.53 -6.64
C GLY A 210 -7.81 -11.25 -5.75
N VAL A 211 -8.03 -11.22 -4.45
CA VAL A 211 -7.03 -10.73 -3.49
C VAL A 211 -6.62 -11.81 -2.50
N ARG A 212 -5.46 -11.62 -1.88
CA ARG A 212 -4.99 -12.44 -0.77
C ARG A 212 -4.18 -11.60 0.21
N GLY A 213 -4.14 -12.08 1.45
CA GLY A 213 -3.21 -11.63 2.48
C GLY A 213 -3.83 -11.47 3.84
N ILE A 214 -3.23 -10.64 4.69
CA ILE A 214 -3.77 -10.35 6.03
C ILE A 214 -5.23 -9.87 5.92
N CYS A 215 -5.57 -9.20 4.82
CA CYS A 215 -6.91 -8.72 4.53
C CYS A 215 -7.92 -9.80 4.10
N GLY A 216 -7.52 -11.07 3.98
CA GLY A 216 -8.40 -12.14 3.54
C GLY A 216 -8.49 -12.28 2.02
N ASP A 217 -9.41 -13.11 1.55
CA ASP A 217 -9.67 -13.34 0.12
C ASP A 217 -10.88 -12.56 -0.44
N TYR A 218 -11.65 -11.92 0.46
CA TYR A 218 -12.77 -11.02 0.14
C TYR A 218 -13.95 -11.72 -0.56
N ASN A 219 -14.22 -12.98 -0.23
CA ASN A 219 -15.31 -13.77 -0.82
C ASN A 219 -16.67 -13.63 -0.08
N GLY A 220 -16.68 -12.89 1.04
CA GLY A 220 -17.84 -12.67 1.90
C GLY A 220 -17.97 -13.63 3.08
N PHE A 221 -16.98 -14.49 3.32
CA PHE A 221 -16.99 -15.50 4.38
C PHE A 221 -15.85 -15.26 5.38
N PRO A 222 -16.06 -14.48 6.45
CA PRO A 222 -14.99 -14.19 7.41
C PRO A 222 -14.45 -15.45 8.11
N GLN A 223 -15.15 -16.57 8.03
CA GLN A 223 -14.70 -17.82 8.64
C GLN A 223 -13.63 -18.52 7.82
N ASN A 224 -13.37 -18.16 6.55
CA ASN A 224 -12.35 -18.78 5.71
C ASN A 224 -11.22 -17.86 5.29
N ASP A 225 -11.18 -16.65 5.85
CA ASP A 225 -10.14 -15.63 5.70
C ASP A 225 -8.80 -16.03 6.40
N PHE A 226 -8.44 -17.31 6.32
CA PHE A 226 -7.22 -17.90 6.84
C PHE A 226 -6.09 -17.69 5.82
N SER A 227 -5.33 -16.61 5.96
CA SER A 227 -4.12 -16.45 5.14
C SER A 227 -2.98 -17.31 5.70
N ASP A 228 -2.59 -18.35 4.96
CA ASP A 228 -1.46 -19.22 5.23
C ASP A 228 -0.15 -18.54 4.76
N LEU A 229 0.75 -18.13 5.67
CA LEU A 229 2.19 -18.06 5.34
C LEU A 229 3.11 -18.83 6.26
N GLY A 230 3.21 -20.11 5.93
CA GLY A 230 4.47 -20.82 5.92
C GLY A 230 4.42 -21.87 4.82
N PRO A 231 5.56 -22.49 4.45
CA PRO A 231 5.51 -23.66 3.58
C PRO A 231 4.57 -24.72 4.18
N LEU A 232 3.72 -25.28 3.33
CA LEU A 232 2.70 -26.31 3.56
C LEU A 232 3.11 -27.39 4.59
N VAL A 233 2.86 -27.12 5.87
CA VAL A 233 2.52 -28.15 6.88
C VAL A 233 1.63 -27.45 7.92
N LEU A 234 0.32 -27.66 7.83
CA LEU A 234 -0.67 -27.24 8.84
C LEU A 234 -0.34 -27.82 10.23
N PRO A 235 -0.80 -27.25 11.37
CA PRO A 235 -1.99 -26.38 11.54
C PRO A 235 -1.75 -25.15 12.47
N PRO A 236 -2.81 -24.53 13.04
CA PRO A 236 -3.70 -23.51 12.50
C PRO A 236 -3.14 -22.06 12.62
N TRP A 237 -3.69 -21.13 11.82
CA TRP A 237 -3.55 -19.66 11.93
C TRP A 237 -2.12 -19.09 12.06
N LYS A 238 -1.53 -18.65 10.94
CA LYS A 238 -0.45 -17.65 10.93
C LYS A 238 -0.57 -16.74 9.71
N PRO A 239 -0.77 -15.42 9.88
CA PRO A 239 -0.90 -14.47 8.77
C PRO A 239 0.35 -14.38 7.89
N LEU A 240 0.14 -13.72 6.74
CA LEU A 240 1.08 -13.68 5.64
C LEU A 240 2.35 -12.86 5.98
N LEU A 241 3.40 -13.55 6.50
CA LEU A 241 4.74 -13.03 6.84
C LEU A 241 5.93 -13.54 5.99
N ILE A 242 6.62 -12.64 5.28
CA ILE A 242 7.84 -12.96 4.51
C ILE A 242 9.09 -12.70 5.37
N PRO A 243 10.12 -13.59 5.36
CA PRO A 243 11.39 -13.41 6.09
C PRO A 243 12.06 -12.04 5.96
N PRO A 244 12.79 -11.59 7.01
CA PRO A 244 13.76 -10.50 6.88
C PRO A 244 14.87 -10.92 5.91
N LEU A 245 15.69 -9.93 5.58
CA LEU A 245 17.07 -10.17 5.14
C LEU A 245 17.82 -11.08 6.13
#